data_AF-A0A7W5IQB7-F1
#
_entry.id   AF-A0A7W5IQB7-F1
#
_cell.length_a   1.000
_cell.length_b   1.000
_cell.length_c   1.000
_cell.angle_alpha   90.00
_cell.angle_beta   90.00
_cell.angle_gamma   90.00
#
_symmetry.space_group_name_H-M   'P 1'
#
loop_
_entity.id
_entity.type
_entity.pdbx_description
1 polymer ?
#
loop_
_entity_poly.entity_id
_entity_poly.type
_entity_poly.pdbx_seq_one_letter_code
_entity_poly.pdbx_strand_id
1 'polypeptide(L)'
;MPEISAFVNALRDAFGAEEINAIVRRGRAGEPVFFACENGMEFGTRLPTGRTWNAAAVGDRHFCKGCDGSCVESGLRCSEHRARAIRQVADESDSD
;
A
#
# COMPACT_ATOMS: atom_id res chain seq x y z
N MET A 1 -9.92 19.86 -18.57
CA MET A 1 -10.06 19.22 -17.25
C MET A 1 -11.43 19.49 -16.61
N PRO A 2 -12.56 19.10 -17.23
CA PRO A 2 -13.88 19.22 -16.60
C PRO A 2 -14.07 18.39 -15.31
N GLU A 3 -13.62 17.14 -15.28
CA GLU A 3 -13.85 16.23 -14.14
C GLU A 3 -13.11 16.70 -12.89
N ILE A 4 -11.83 17.07 -13.04
CA ILE A 4 -11.05 17.64 -11.93
C ILE A 4 -11.68 18.95 -11.44
N SER A 5 -12.25 19.75 -12.34
CA SER A 5 -12.91 21.00 -11.95
C SER A 5 -14.17 20.75 -11.13
N ALA A 6 -14.98 19.77 -11.54
CA ALA A 6 -16.16 19.34 -10.78
C ALA A 6 -15.77 18.79 -9.40
N PHE A 7 -14.72 17.98 -9.33
CA PHE A 7 -14.18 17.47 -8.07
C PHE A 7 -13.70 18.59 -7.15
N VAL A 8 -12.93 19.56 -7.67
CA VAL A 8 -12.48 20.72 -6.89
C VAL A 8 -13.67 21.56 -6.40
N ASN A 9 -14.74 21.69 -7.18
CA ASN A 9 -15.96 22.35 -6.71
C ASN A 9 -16.59 21.61 -5.52
N ALA A 10 -16.73 20.28 -5.60
CA ALA A 10 -17.24 19.49 -4.47
C ALA A 10 -16.36 19.62 -3.22
N LEU A 11 -15.03 19.72 -3.38
CA LEU A 11 -14.12 19.99 -2.26
C LEU A 11 -14.35 21.38 -1.66
N ARG A 12 -14.58 22.42 -2.49
CA ARG A 12 -14.89 23.77 -1.99
C ARG A 12 -16.18 23.78 -1.17
N ASP A 13 -17.19 23.04 -1.61
CA ASP A 13 -18.47 22.93 -0.91
C ASP A 13 -18.31 22.20 0.43
N ALA A 14 -17.46 21.16 0.49
CA ALA A 14 -17.25 20.35 1.69
C ALA A 14 -16.30 21.00 2.72
N PHE A 15 -15.22 21.65 2.25
CA PHE A 15 -14.11 22.10 3.10
C PHE A 15 -13.92 23.62 3.12
N GLY A 16 -14.70 24.36 2.34
CA GLY A 16 -14.62 25.81 2.22
C GLY A 16 -13.78 26.24 1.02
N ALA A 17 -14.30 27.23 0.29
CA ALA A 17 -13.70 27.68 -0.96
C ALA A 17 -12.31 28.31 -0.78
N GLU A 18 -12.10 29.11 0.27
CA GLU A 18 -10.83 29.79 0.50
C GLU A 18 -9.67 28.81 0.74
N GLU A 19 -9.88 27.80 1.58
CA GLU A 19 -8.87 26.78 1.90
C GLU A 19 -8.46 26.00 0.64
N ILE A 20 -9.44 25.49 -0.10
CA ILE A 20 -9.20 24.76 -1.34
C ILE A 20 -8.52 25.65 -2.40
N ASN A 21 -8.96 26.90 -2.55
CA ASN A 21 -8.33 27.83 -3.48
C ASN A 21 -6.89 28.19 -3.08
N ALA A 22 -6.57 28.25 -1.79
CA ALA A 22 -5.20 28.43 -1.31
C ALA A 22 -4.32 27.22 -1.68
N ILE A 23 -4.78 25.99 -1.43
CA ILE A 23 -4.08 24.75 -1.78
C ILE A 23 -3.83 24.66 -3.30
N VAL A 24 -4.84 24.92 -4.13
CA VAL A 24 -4.72 24.88 -5.60
C VAL A 24 -3.73 25.95 -6.10
N ARG A 25 -3.75 27.17 -5.54
CA ARG A 25 -2.80 28.24 -5.89
C ARG A 25 -1.37 27.86 -5.53
N ARG A 26 -1.14 27.32 -4.33
CA ARG A 26 0.17 26.85 -3.88
C ARG A 26 0.69 25.71 -4.75
N GLY A 27 -0.18 24.75 -5.08
CA GLY A 27 0.10 23.68 -6.04
C GLY A 27 0.60 24.20 -7.38
N ARG A 28 -0.09 25.20 -7.93
CA ARG A 28 0.31 25.87 -9.18
C ARG A 28 1.62 26.67 -9.04
N ALA A 29 1.91 27.20 -7.85
CA ALA A 29 3.10 27.99 -7.57
C ALA A 29 4.38 27.16 -7.33
N GLY A 30 4.31 25.83 -7.41
CA GLY A 30 5.47 24.95 -7.24
C GLY A 30 5.50 24.19 -5.91
N GLU A 31 4.52 24.39 -5.03
CA GLU A 31 4.47 23.64 -3.79
C GLU A 31 3.80 22.28 -4.01
N PRO A 32 4.34 21.17 -3.48
CA PRO A 32 3.83 19.82 -3.70
C PRO A 32 2.59 19.49 -2.85
N VAL A 33 1.55 20.34 -2.95
CA VAL A 33 0.31 20.25 -2.17
C VAL A 33 -0.93 19.97 -3.02
N PHE A 34 -0.85 20.18 -4.34
CA PHE A 34 -1.92 19.87 -5.27
C PHE A 34 -1.37 19.53 -6.65
N PHE A 35 -1.80 18.38 -7.17
CA PHE A 35 -1.53 17.91 -8.53
C PHE A 35 -2.77 17.23 -9.08
N ALA A 36 -3.08 17.49 -10.35
CA ALA A 36 -4.12 16.80 -11.09
C ALA A 36 -3.64 16.49 -12.51
N CYS A 37 -4.10 15.35 -13.04
CA CYS A 37 -3.90 14.97 -14.43
C CYS A 37 -5.21 14.42 -15.00
N GLU A 38 -5.68 14.97 -16.10
CA GLU A 38 -6.88 14.51 -16.80
C GLU A 38 -6.64 14.55 -18.30
N ASN A 39 -6.84 13.42 -18.98
CA ASN A 39 -6.59 13.28 -20.42
C ASN A 39 -5.18 13.76 -20.84
N GLY A 40 -4.17 13.50 -20.00
CA GLY A 40 -2.79 13.93 -20.22
C GLY A 40 -2.52 15.42 -19.97
N MET A 41 -3.53 16.22 -19.62
CA MET A 41 -3.34 17.59 -19.19
C MET A 41 -3.03 17.63 -17.69
N GLU A 42 -1.90 18.22 -17.34
CA GLU A 42 -1.42 18.32 -15.97
C GLU A 42 -1.64 19.72 -15.39
N PHE A 43 -1.90 19.78 -14.09
CA PHE A 43 -2.00 21.03 -13.35
C PHE A 43 -1.47 20.87 -11.93
N GLY A 44 -0.68 21.85 -11.48
CA GLY A 44 -0.09 21.86 -10.15
C GLY A 44 1.25 21.12 -10.09
N THR A 45 1.70 20.82 -8.87
CA THR A 45 3.03 20.26 -8.60
C THR A 45 2.91 18.88 -8.00
N ARG A 46 3.56 17.89 -8.63
CA ARG A 46 3.59 16.52 -8.15
C ARG A 46 4.15 16.45 -6.73
N LEU A 47 3.51 15.62 -5.91
CA LEU A 47 4.09 15.22 -4.62
C LEU A 47 5.43 14.49 -4.89
N PRO A 48 6.48 14.74 -4.09
CA PRO A 48 7.67 13.93 -4.12
C PRO A 48 7.27 12.48 -3.90
N THR A 49 7.79 11.57 -4.71
CA THR A 49 7.72 10.15 -4.41
C THR A 49 8.64 9.89 -3.20
N GLY A 50 8.14 10.16 -2.00
CA GLY A 50 8.72 9.67 -0.75
C GLY A 50 8.65 8.14 -0.72
N ARG A 51 9.29 7.51 0.30
CA ARG A 51 9.35 6.05 0.51
C ARG A 51 8.09 5.37 -0.02
N THR A 52 8.20 4.78 -1.20
CA THR A 52 7.09 4.12 -1.86
C THR A 52 6.62 2.98 -0.96
N TRP A 53 5.31 2.74 -0.94
CA TRP A 53 4.78 1.53 -0.31
C TRP A 53 5.44 0.33 -1.00
N ASN A 54 6.38 -0.31 -0.29
CA ASN A 54 7.03 -1.51 -0.79
C ASN A 54 6.10 -2.70 -0.48
N ALA A 55 5.16 -2.95 -1.38
CA ALA A 55 4.27 -4.11 -1.28
C ALA A 55 5.06 -5.43 -1.17
N ALA A 56 6.22 -5.52 -1.82
CA ALA A 56 7.09 -6.70 -1.73
C ALA A 56 7.69 -6.89 -0.33
N ALA A 57 7.97 -5.81 0.41
CA ALA A 57 8.41 -5.90 1.81
C ALA A 57 7.30 -6.38 2.77
N VAL A 58 6.05 -6.42 2.32
CA VAL A 58 4.89 -6.84 3.11
C VAL A 58 4.42 -8.26 2.76
N GLY A 59 4.80 -8.79 1.59
CA GLY A 59 4.34 -10.09 1.09
C GLY A 59 4.66 -11.27 2.02
N ASP A 60 5.86 -11.30 2.60
CA ASP A 60 6.35 -12.41 3.42
C ASP A 60 5.94 -12.36 4.90
N ARG A 61 5.05 -11.44 5.30
CA ARG A 61 4.61 -11.34 6.70
C ARG A 61 3.63 -12.42 7.13
N HIS A 62 3.23 -13.30 6.22
CA HIS A 62 2.30 -14.40 6.50
C HIS A 62 2.95 -15.55 7.27
N PHE A 63 4.27 -15.58 7.40
CA PHE A 63 4.98 -16.75 7.89
C PHE A 63 5.85 -16.48 9.11
N CYS A 64 5.69 -17.33 10.12
CA CYS A 64 6.64 -17.47 11.23
C CYS A 64 8.06 -17.76 10.66
N LYS A 65 9.15 -17.19 11.20
CA LYS A 65 10.54 -17.29 10.67
C LYS A 65 10.98 -18.72 10.29
N GLY A 66 11.04 -19.05 9.00
CA GLY A 66 11.37 -20.40 8.51
C GLY A 66 10.17 -21.36 8.39
N CYS A 67 8.97 -20.81 8.21
CA CYS A 67 7.76 -21.52 7.79
C CYS A 67 7.49 -21.14 6.33
N ASP A 68 6.98 -22.07 5.53
CA ASP A 68 6.61 -21.86 4.13
C ASP A 68 5.13 -21.49 3.94
N GLY A 69 4.35 -21.49 5.02
CA GLY A 69 2.94 -21.13 4.98
C GLY A 69 1.96 -22.27 4.78
N SER A 70 2.43 -23.52 4.66
CA SER A 70 1.56 -24.69 4.52
C SER A 70 0.59 -24.89 5.71
N CYS A 71 0.82 -24.21 6.83
CA CYS A 71 -0.09 -24.19 7.98
C CYS A 71 -1.28 -23.24 7.87
N VAL A 72 -1.29 -22.29 6.93
CA VAL A 72 -2.37 -21.31 6.78
C VAL A 72 -3.70 -22.03 6.52
N GLU A 73 -4.80 -21.56 7.13
CA GLU A 73 -6.16 -22.15 7.06
C GLU A 73 -6.33 -23.58 7.60
N SER A 74 -5.26 -24.26 8.00
CA SER A 74 -5.33 -25.61 8.61
C SER A 74 -5.91 -25.63 10.03
N GLY A 75 -6.02 -24.47 10.68
CA GLY A 75 -6.39 -24.34 12.10
C GLY A 75 -5.30 -24.76 13.10
N LEU A 76 -4.13 -25.19 12.61
CA LEU A 76 -2.99 -25.57 13.45
C LEU A 76 -2.21 -24.36 13.95
N ARG A 77 -1.67 -24.44 15.16
CA ARG A 77 -0.74 -23.40 15.67
C ARG A 77 0.63 -23.52 14.97
N CYS A 78 1.33 -22.40 14.75
CA CYS A 78 2.69 -22.41 14.16
C CYS A 78 3.65 -23.38 14.88
N SER A 79 3.54 -23.52 16.20
CA SER A 79 4.36 -24.45 17.00
C SER A 79 4.08 -25.92 16.70
N GLU A 80 2.82 -26.27 16.48
CA GLU A 80 2.39 -27.64 16.17
C GLU A 80 2.79 -28.04 14.75
N HIS A 81 2.62 -27.12 13.79
CA HIS A 81 3.03 -27.33 12.42
C HIS A 81 4.53 -27.59 12.29
N ARG A 82 5.36 -26.77 12.97
CA ARG A 82 6.82 -26.96 13.00
C ARG A 82 7.23 -28.28 13.63
N ALA A 83 6.58 -28.68 14.71
CA ALA A 83 6.87 -29.96 15.37
C ALA A 83 6.57 -31.15 14.45
N ARG A 84 5.55 -31.06 13.59
CA ARG A 84 5.23 -32.09 12.59
C ARG A 84 6.26 -32.14 11.47
N ALA A 85 6.62 -30.99 10.90
CA ALA A 85 7.62 -30.92 9.83
C ALA A 85 8.98 -31.50 10.27
N ILE A 86 9.43 -31.21 11.50
CA ILE A 86 10.68 -31.76 12.04
C ILE A 86 10.63 -33.29 12.17
N ARG A 87 9.48 -33.84 12.58
CA ARG A 87 9.31 -35.31 12.72
C ARG A 87 9.30 -36.02 11.37
N GLN A 88 8.63 -35.44 10.36
CA GLN A 88 8.61 -36.02 9.02
C GLN A 88 10.00 -36.11 8.41
N VAL A 89 10.82 -35.07 8.57
CA VAL A 89 12.22 -35.07 8.12
C VAL A 89 13.03 -36.15 8.85
N ALA A 90 12.81 -36.36 10.15
CA ALA A 90 13.52 -37.39 10.92
C ALA A 90 13.14 -38.82 10.47
N ASP A 91 11.86 -39.11 10.23
CA ASP A 91 11.40 -40.42 9.75
C ASP A 91 11.90 -40.74 8.32
N GLU A 92 11.99 -39.73 7.45
CA GLU A 92 12.59 -39.88 6.11
C GLU A 92 14.12 -40.12 6.18
N SER A 93 14.79 -39.63 7.22
CA SER A 93 16.25 -39.78 7.40
C SER A 93 16.66 -41.15 7.91
N ASP A 94 15.79 -41.84 8.65
CA ASP A 94 16.03 -43.20 9.20
C ASP A 94 15.58 -44.33 8.25
N SER A 95 15.05 -43.97 7.08
CA SER A 95 14.56 -44.93 6.07
C SER A 95 15.55 -45.20 4.91
N ASP A 96 16.75 -44.61 4.97
CA ASP A 96 17.92 -44.85 4.08
C ASP A 96 19.00 -45.69 4.79
#